data_AF-A0A1N6XMU3-F1
#
_entry.id   AF-A0A1N6XMU3-F1
#
_cell.length_a   1.000
_cell.length_b   1.000
_cell.length_c   1.000
_cell.angle_alpha   90.00
_cell.angle_beta   90.00
_cell.angle_gamma   90.00
#
_symmetry.space_group_name_H-M   'P 1'
#
loop_
_entity.id
_entity.type
_entity.pdbx_description
1 polymer ?
#
loop_
_entity_poly.entity_id
_entity_poly.type
_entity_poly.pdbx_seq_one_letter_code
_entity_poly.pdbx_strand_id
1 'polypeptide(L)' 'MKQLLKALRARHSIVAAKIDEEQRRPQPDGIRVRALKKIKLHLKEQIMLLERGDAMKATAARPKASNFGSPILAGR' A
#
# COMPACT_ATOMS: atom_id res chain seq x y z
N MET A 1 1.58 7.49 9.63
CA MET A 1 1.31 6.31 8.78
C MET A 1 1.89 6.43 7.36
N LYS A 2 1.72 7.57 6.66
CA LYS A 2 2.21 7.76 5.27
C LYS A 2 3.70 7.50 5.02
N GLN A 3 4.58 7.75 6.01
CA GLN A 3 6.03 7.55 5.85
C GLN A 3 6.45 6.08 5.77
N LEU A 4 5.79 5.19 6.53
CA LEU A 4 6.10 3.75 6.50
C LEU A 4 5.71 3.13 5.16
N LEU A 5 4.52 3.47 4.65
CA LEU A 5 4.06 3.03 3.33
C LEU A 5 4.99 3.52 2.21
N LYS A 6 5.43 4.79 2.29
CA LYS A 6 6.42 5.36 1.36
C LYS A 6 7.74 4.59 1.39
N ALA A 7 8.24 4.28 2.59
CA ALA A 7 9.48 3.51 2.77
C ALA A 7 9.36 2.08 2.22
N LEU A 8 8.23 1.39 2.44
CA LEU A 8 7.98 0.05 1.90
C LEU A 8 7.91 0.05 0.38
N ARG A 9 7.24 1.03 -0.23
CA ARG A 9 7.19 1.20 -1.69
C ARG A 9 8.58 1.45 -2.27
N ALA A 10 9.38 2.29 -1.61
CA ALA A 10 10.77 2.53 -2.03
C ALA A 10 11.61 1.25 -1.97
N ARG A 11 11.52 0.49 -0.87
CA ARG A 11 12.21 -0.81 -0.72
C ARG A 11 11.75 -1.81 -1.78
N HIS A 12 10.45 -1.88 -2.07
CA HIS A 12 9.90 -2.75 -3.11
C HIS A 12 10.47 -2.39 -4.50
N SER A 13 10.58 -1.09 -4.82
CA SER A 13 11.19 -0.62 -6.07
C SER A 13 12.66 -0.98 -6.18
N ILE A 14 13.43 -0.85 -5.09
CA ILE A 14 14.85 -1.21 -5.06
C ILE A 14 15.03 -2.72 -5.32
N VAL A 15 14.20 -3.56 -4.68
CA VAL A 15 14.27 -5.01 -4.87
C VAL A 15 13.88 -5.40 -6.29
N ALA A 16 12.90 -4.74 -6.90
CA ALA A 16 12.57 -4.95 -8.31
C ALA A 16 13.75 -4.63 -9.24
N ALA A 17 14.38 -3.46 -9.06
CA ALA A 17 15.56 -3.09 -9.85
C ALA A 17 16.72 -4.09 -9.69
N LYS A 18 16.96 -4.60 -8.48
CA LYS A 18 17.97 -5.64 -8.23
C LYS A 18 17.67 -6.97 -8.91
N ILE A 19 16.39 -7.33 -9.05
CA ILE A 19 15.98 -8.53 -9.79
C ILE A 19 16.30 -8.32 -11.27
N ASP A 20 15.90 -7.18 -11.84
CA ASP A 20 16.10 -6.88 -13.25
C ASP A 20 17.60 -6.82 -13.61
N GLU A 21 18.40 -6.20 -12.74
CA GLU A 21 19.86 -6.16 -12.88
C GLU A 21 20.47 -7.56 -12.82
N GLU A 22 20.05 -8.40 -11.88
CA GLU A 22 20.53 -9.79 -11.77
C GLU A 22 20.15 -10.64 -12.98
N GLN A 23 18.92 -10.48 -13.49
CA GLN A 23 18.44 -11.20 -14.66
C GLN A 23 19.11 -10.75 -15.96
N ARG A 24 19.61 -9.50 -16.02
CA ARG A 24 20.36 -8.98 -17.16
C ARG A 24 21.81 -9.49 -17.20
N ARG A 25 22.30 -10.10 -16.11
CA ARG A 25 23.67 -10.62 -16.08
C ARG A 25 23.81 -11.79 -17.07
N PRO A 26 24.95 -11.90 -17.77
CA PRO A 26 25.21 -13.01 -18.70
C PRO A 26 25.25 -14.38 -18.01
N GLN A 27 25.45 -14.42 -16.69
CA GLN A 27 25.20 -15.59 -15.84
C GLN A 27 24.33 -15.18 -14.64
N PRO A 28 23.00 -15.35 -14.73
CA PRO A 28 22.11 -14.98 -13.64
C PRO A 28 22.19 -16.00 -12.49
N ASP A 29 22.40 -15.53 -11.26
CA ASP A 29 22.29 -16.38 -10.08
C ASP A 29 20.80 -16.65 -9.77
N GLY A 30 20.34 -17.83 -10.17
CA GLY A 30 18.95 -18.25 -9.93
C GLY A 30 18.55 -18.33 -8.45
N ILE A 31 19.49 -18.60 -7.55
CA ILE A 31 19.23 -18.62 -6.10
C ILE A 31 18.99 -17.20 -5.60
N ARG A 32 19.85 -16.26 -6.02
CA ARG A 32 19.75 -14.85 -5.67
C ARG A 32 18.49 -14.20 -6.25
N VAL A 33 18.13 -14.50 -7.50
CA VAL A 33 16.86 -14.06 -8.09
C VAL A 33 15.66 -14.59 -7.32
N ARG A 34 15.66 -15.88 -6.93
CA ARG A 34 14.58 -16.48 -6.12
C ARG A 34 14.45 -15.80 -4.76
N ALA A 35 15.57 -15.55 -4.08
CA ALA A 35 15.59 -14.85 -2.79
C ALA A 35 15.03 -13.43 -2.91
N LEU A 36 15.46 -12.67 -3.92
CA LEU A 36 14.97 -11.31 -4.17
C LEU A 36 13.47 -11.30 -4.50
N LYS A 37 12.96 -12.27 -5.28
CA LYS A 37 11.53 -12.42 -5.55
C LYS A 37 10.72 -12.68 -4.28
N LYS A 38 11.24 -13.51 -3.35
CA LYS A 38 10.60 -13.76 -2.05
C LYS A 38 10.52 -12.49 -1.21
N ILE A 39 11.60 -11.70 -1.17
CA ILE A 39 11.62 -10.40 -0.48
C ILE A 39 10.61 -9.44 -1.12
N LYS A 40 10.54 -9.37 -2.45
CA LYS A 40 9.56 -8.55 -3.19
C LYS A 40 8.12 -8.92 -2.83
N LEU A 41 7.81 -10.22 -2.79
CA LEU A 41 6.48 -10.72 -2.42
C LEU A 41 6.10 -10.29 -1.00
N HIS A 42 7.00 -10.47 -0.04
CA HIS A 42 6.72 -10.10 1.35
C HIS A 42 6.53 -8.59 1.54
N LEU A 43 7.31 -7.76 0.82
CA LEU A 43 7.10 -6.31 0.83
C LEU A 43 5.74 -5.91 0.23
N LYS A 44 5.29 -6.60 -0.83
CA LYS A 44 3.96 -6.38 -1.40
C LYS A 44 2.86 -6.72 -0.40
N GLU A 45 2.98 -7.84 0.32
CA GLU A 45 2.02 -8.24 1.35
C GLU A 45 1.93 -7.19 2.47
N GLN A 46 3.08 -6.71 2.97
CA GLN A 46 3.11 -5.66 4.00
C GLN A 46 2.45 -4.36 3.52
N ILE A 47 2.67 -3.96 2.26
CA ILE A 47 2.01 -2.80 1.64
C ILE A 47 0.49 -3.00 1.62
N MET A 48 0.01 -4.16 1.15
CA MET A 48 -1.43 -4.45 1.08
C MET A 48 -2.09 -4.46 2.47
N LEU A 49 -1.41 -5.05 3.47
CA LEU A 49 -1.92 -5.09 4.84
C LEU A 49 -2.02 -3.68 5.43
N LEU A 50 -1.01 -2.84 5.22
CA LEU A 50 -1.05 -1.45 5.66
C LEU A 50 -2.12 -0.64 4.93
N GLU A 51 -2.25 -0.79 3.61
CA GLU A 51 -3.28 -0.10 2.83
C GLU A 51 -4.70 -0.51 3.25
N ARG A 52 -4.92 -1.80 3.52
CA ARG A 52 -6.19 -2.32 4.04
C ARG A 52 -6.47 -1.81 5.46
N GLY A 53 -5.45 -1.79 6.32
CA GLY A 53 -5.56 -1.28 7.69
C GLY A 53 -5.85 0.22 7.75
N ASP A 54 -5.22 1.01 6.87
CA ASP A 54 -5.48 2.46 6.73
C ASP A 54 -6.92 2.70 6.22
N ALA A 55 -7.38 1.91 5.26
CA ALA A 55 -8.76 1.99 4.74
C ALA A 55 -9.82 1.69 5.82
N MET A 56 -9.57 0.71 6.69
CA MET A 56 -10.47 0.33 7.79
C MET A 56 -10.45 1.37 8.92
N LYS A 57 -9.33 2.07 9.13
CA LYS A 57 -9.26 3.23 10.04
C LYS A 57 -9.99 4.45 9.49
N ALA A 58 -9.93 4.68 8.17
CA ALA A 58 -10.60 5.81 7.53
C ALA A 58 -12.14 5.71 7.57
N THR A 59 -12.69 4.49 7.49
CA THR A 59 -14.14 4.28 7.61
C THR A 59 -14.63 4.43 9.05
N ALA A 60 -13.84 4.02 10.05
CA ALA A 60 -14.17 4.20 11.46
C ALA A 60 -14.07 5.67 11.95
N ALA A 61 -13.28 6.50 11.27
CA ALA A 61 -13.06 7.91 11.64
C ALA A 61 -14.06 8.90 11.03
N ARG A 62 -15.05 8.44 10.25
CA ARG A 62 -16.11 9.30 9.72
C ARG A 62 -17.24 9.43 10.75
N PRO A 63 -17.42 10.58 11.43
CA PRO A 63 -18.63 10.79 12.21
C PRO A 63 -19.82 10.80 11.25
N LYS A 64 -20.86 10.06 11.60
CA LYS A 64 -22.16 10.02 10.92
C LYS A 64 -22.82 11.40 11.04
N ALA A 65 -22.44 12.36 10.20
CA ALA A 65 -23.18 13.60 10.05
C ALA A 65 -24.42 13.31 9.18
N SER A 66 -25.44 12.70 9.79
CA SER A 66 -26.79 12.69 9.21
C SER A 66 -27.44 14.04 9.45
N ASN A 67 -27.11 15.04 8.63
CA ASN A 67 -27.87 16.28 8.53
C ASN A 67 -28.78 16.19 7.32
N PHE A 68 -29.92 15.52 7.47
CA PHE A 68 -31.03 15.67 6.53
C PHE A 68 -32.32 15.78 7.34
N GLY A 69 -32.82 17.00 7.48
CA GLY A 69 -34.08 17.26 8.16
C GLY A 69 -34.12 18.59 8.91
N SER A 70 -34.08 19.71 8.18
CA SER A 70 -34.66 20.95 8.68
C SER A 70 -35.68 21.41 7.64
N PRO A 71 -36.97 21.07 7.79
CA PRO A 71 -38.00 21.68 6.97
C PRO A 71 -38.17 23.13 7.42
N ILE A 72 -37.84 24.05 6.52
CA ILE A 72 -38.03 25.49 6.67
C ILE A 72 -39.54 25.75 6.77
N LEU A 73 -40.00 26.25 7.92
CA LEU A 73 -41.31 26.86 8.09
C LEU A 73 -41.32 28.21 7.38
N ALA A 74 -42.10 28.34 6.30
CA ALA A 74 -42.46 29.63 5.74
C ALA A 74 -43.87 29.54 5.12
N GLY A 75 -44.82 30.30 5.65
CA GLY A 75 -46.11 30.51 5.00
C GLY A 75 -47.27 30.77 5.95
N ARG A 76 -47.39 32.00 6.47
CA ARG A 76 -48.69 32.64 6.67
C ARG A 76 -48.54 34.16 6.76
#